data_AF-A0A2E5ESS3-F1
#
_entry.id   AF-A0A2E5ESS3-F1
#
_cell.length_a   1.000
_cell.length_b   1.000
_cell.length_c   1.000
_cell.angle_alpha   90.00
_cell.angle_beta   90.00
_cell.angle_gamma   90.00
#
_symmetry.space_group_name_H-M   'P 1'
#
loop_
_entity.id
_entity.type
_entity.pdbx_description
1 polymer ?
#
loop_
_entity_poly.entity_id
_entity_poly.type
_entity_poly.pdbx_seq_one_letter_code
_entity_poly.pdbx_strand_id
1 'polypeptide(L)'
;MISNERPSSYSPRQRPQNNNQRHSSPKREIPEETIRTERVQIERKTFILTLKENPRGRFLRITEDVNGRRDNIIIPSTGLEEFSSLVAEMVKTSDETEPKLT
;
A
#
# COMPACT_ATOMS: atom_id res chain seq x y z
N MET A 1 38.78 -6.47 -45.81
CA MET A 1 38.82 -5.09 -46.36
C MET A 1 37.40 -4.63 -46.60
N ILE A 2 37.17 -3.31 -46.50
CA ILE A 2 35.96 -2.56 -46.88
C ILE A 2 34.85 -2.58 -45.80
N SER A 3 34.26 -1.49 -45.30
CA SER A 3 34.56 -0.05 -45.22
C SER A 3 33.61 0.55 -44.18
N ASN A 4 34.11 1.50 -43.39
CA ASN A 4 33.31 2.43 -42.60
C ASN A 4 32.65 3.43 -43.55
N GLU A 5 31.32 3.41 -43.74
CA GLU A 5 30.59 4.59 -44.21
C GLU A 5 29.20 4.66 -43.56
N ARG A 6 29.03 5.72 -42.77
CA ARG A 6 27.82 6.10 -42.06
C ARG A 6 27.25 7.31 -42.80
N PRO A 7 26.14 7.19 -43.56
CA PRO A 7 25.40 8.37 -43.98
C PRO A 7 24.43 8.74 -42.86
N SER A 8 24.73 9.84 -42.18
CA SER A 8 23.76 10.56 -41.37
C SER A 8 22.68 11.14 -42.27
N SER A 9 21.47 10.59 -42.18
CA SER A 9 20.26 11.24 -42.70
C SER A 9 19.31 11.49 -41.53
N TYR A 10 19.45 12.68 -40.96
CA TYR A 10 18.45 13.28 -40.07
C TYR A 10 17.11 13.30 -40.81
N SER A 11 16.17 12.52 -40.31
CA SER A 11 14.75 12.80 -40.46
C SER A 11 14.10 12.48 -39.12
N PRO A 12 13.76 13.50 -38.31
CA PRO A 12 12.97 13.28 -37.12
C PRO A 12 11.63 12.69 -37.54
N ARG A 13 11.46 11.38 -37.37
CA ARG A 13 10.12 10.79 -37.31
C ARG A 13 9.42 11.46 -36.15
N GLN A 14 8.54 12.42 -36.45
CA GLN A 14 7.58 12.93 -35.49
C GLN A 14 6.79 11.71 -35.00
N ARG A 15 7.11 11.22 -33.80
CA ARG A 15 6.16 10.38 -33.07
C ARG A 15 4.93 11.27 -32.89
N PRO A 16 3.75 10.90 -33.40
CA PRO A 16 2.55 11.56 -32.92
C PRO A 16 2.55 11.38 -31.41
N GLN A 17 2.50 12.50 -30.69
CA GLN A 17 2.18 12.52 -29.28
C GLN A 17 0.74 11.99 -29.17
N ASN A 18 0.59 10.67 -29.11
CA ASN A 18 -0.59 10.10 -28.49
C ASN A 18 -0.45 10.40 -27.00
N ASN A 19 -0.93 11.59 -26.63
CA ASN A 19 -1.46 11.89 -25.31
C ASN A 19 -2.58 10.88 -25.05
N ASN A 20 -2.21 9.66 -24.70
CA ASN A 20 -3.04 8.81 -23.88
C ASN A 20 -3.05 9.46 -22.49
N GLN A 21 -3.77 10.59 -22.40
CA GLN A 21 -4.52 10.92 -21.21
C GLN A 21 -5.38 9.70 -20.92
N ARG A 22 -4.80 8.79 -20.12
CA ARG A 22 -5.55 7.77 -19.42
C ARG A 22 -6.45 8.54 -18.48
N HIS A 23 -7.58 9.01 -19.00
CA HIS A 23 -8.71 9.41 -18.19
C HIS A 23 -9.00 8.19 -17.32
N SER A 24 -8.53 8.22 -16.07
CA SER A 24 -9.07 7.37 -15.04
C SER A 24 -10.55 7.74 -14.99
N SER A 25 -11.39 6.91 -15.61
CA SER A 25 -12.84 6.99 -15.45
C SER A 25 -13.10 7.23 -13.96
N PRO A 26 -13.94 8.20 -13.57
CA PRO A 26 -14.14 8.53 -12.17
C PRO A 26 -14.59 7.25 -11.49
N LYS A 27 -13.68 6.65 -10.71
CA LYS A 27 -13.98 5.48 -9.89
C LYS A 27 -15.08 5.98 -8.98
N ARG A 28 -16.29 5.44 -9.10
CA ARG A 28 -17.41 5.80 -8.22
C ARG A 28 -16.92 5.61 -6.78
N GLU A 29 -16.64 6.72 -6.11
CA GLU A 29 -16.22 6.71 -4.72
C GLU A 29 -17.45 6.25 -3.93
N ILE A 30 -17.37 5.03 -3.39
CA ILE A 30 -18.39 4.58 -2.45
C ILE A 30 -18.24 5.51 -1.24
N PRO A 31 -19.31 6.18 -0.76
CA PRO A 31 -19.22 6.99 0.43
C PRO A 31 -18.67 6.14 1.60
N GLU A 32 -17.56 6.60 2.18
CA GLU A 32 -16.91 5.97 3.32
C GLU A 32 -16.88 6.96 4.48
N GLU A 33 -17.58 6.64 5.57
CA GLU A 33 -17.56 7.42 6.81
C GLU A 33 -16.43 6.92 7.72
N THR A 34 -15.70 7.85 8.36
CA THR A 34 -14.64 7.51 9.30
C THR A 34 -15.20 7.52 10.71
N ILE A 35 -15.17 6.37 11.38
CA ILE A 35 -15.63 6.23 12.77
C ILE A 35 -14.51 6.60 13.74
N ARG A 36 -13.30 6.06 13.53
CA ARG A 36 -12.15 6.29 14.41
C ARG A 36 -10.84 6.15 13.64
N THR A 37 -9.84 6.95 14.04
CA THR A 37 -8.47 6.84 13.55
C THR A 37 -7.51 6.83 14.73
N GLU A 38 -6.61 5.85 14.74
CA GLU A 38 -5.48 5.77 15.67
C GLU A 38 -4.18 5.64 14.89
N ARG A 39 -3.06 6.04 15.51
CA ARG A 39 -1.74 5.94 14.89
C ARG A 39 -0.68 5.52 15.91
N VAL A 40 0.29 4.75 15.46
CA VAL A 40 1.45 4.35 16.26
C VAL A 40 2.71 4.42 15.41
N GLN A 41 3.79 4.97 15.98
CA GLN A 41 5.12 4.96 15.36
C GLN A 41 5.94 3.84 16.01
N ILE A 42 6.48 2.94 15.19
CA ILE A 42 7.39 1.88 15.62
C ILE A 42 8.62 1.93 14.72
N GLU A 43 9.77 2.25 15.31
CA GLU A 43 11.01 2.53 14.57
C GLU A 43 10.78 3.56 13.44
N ARG A 44 11.09 3.19 12.19
CA ARG A 44 10.89 4.04 10.99
C ARG A 44 9.51 3.93 10.37
N LYS A 45 8.60 3.11 10.92
CA LYS A 45 7.27 2.84 10.35
C LYS A 45 6.19 3.57 11.14
N THR A 46 5.28 4.23 10.44
CA THR A 46 4.03 4.73 11.02
C THR A 46 2.90 3.80 10.62
N PHE A 47 2.19 3.23 11.59
CA PHE A 47 0.95 2.49 11.34
C PHE A 47 -0.25 3.38 11.66
N ILE A 48 -1.19 3.49 10.72
CA ILE A 48 -2.44 4.25 10.88
C ILE A 48 -3.60 3.27 10.76
N LEU A 49 -4.38 3.13 11.82
CA LEU A 49 -5.52 2.24 11.92
C LEU A 49 -6.79 3.08 11.85
N THR A 50 -7.58 2.91 10.78
CA THR A 50 -8.81 3.69 10.55
C THR A 50 -10.01 2.76 10.46
N LEU A 51 -10.92 2.83 11.43
CA LEU A 51 -12.20 2.13 11.37
C LEU A 51 -13.18 2.97 10.55
N LYS A 52 -13.71 2.40 9.47
CA LYS A 52 -14.60 3.07 8.53
C LYS A 52 -15.89 2.26 8.32
N GLU A 53 -16.92 2.93 7.84
CA GLU A 53 -18.19 2.34 7.44
C GLU A 53 -18.56 2.76 6.02
N ASN A 54 -19.08 1.82 5.24
CA ASN A 54 -19.66 2.09 3.94
C ASN A 54 -20.97 1.30 3.80
N PRO A 55 -21.75 1.45 2.70
CA PRO A 55 -23.00 0.71 2.53
C PRO A 55 -22.89 -0.82 2.54
N ARG A 56 -21.67 -1.40 2.47
CA ARG A 56 -21.42 -2.85 2.58
C ARG A 56 -21.08 -3.28 4.01
N GLY A 57 -20.93 -2.34 4.94
CA GLY A 57 -20.62 -2.58 6.35
C GLY A 57 -19.33 -1.89 6.80
N ARG A 58 -18.86 -2.30 7.99
CA ARG A 58 -17.67 -1.75 8.63
C ARG A 58 -16.41 -2.50 8.27
N PHE A 59 -15.29 -1.79 8.24
CA PHE A 59 -13.97 -2.37 8.01
C PHE A 59 -12.89 -1.53 8.67
N LEU A 60 -11.81 -2.18 9.07
CA LEU A 60 -10.58 -1.54 9.52
C LEU A 60 -9.62 -1.44 8.33
N ARG A 61 -9.14 -0.24 8.05
CA ARG A 61 -8.02 -0.01 7.15
C ARG A 61 -6.75 0.21 7.97
N ILE A 62 -5.73 -0.62 7.74
CA ILE A 62 -4.40 -0.44 8.33
C ILE A 62 -3.49 0.07 7.23
N THR A 63 -2.89 1.24 7.44
CA THR A 63 -1.91 1.85 6.54
C THR A 63 -0.54 1.76 7.19
N GLU A 64 0.42 1.16 6.50
CA GLU A 64 1.84 1.29 6.82
C GLU A 64 2.41 2.46 6.00
N ASP A 65 3.03 3.43 6.66
CA ASP A 65 3.78 4.53 6.03
C ASP A 65 5.26 4.41 6.39
N VAL A 66 6.11 4.29 5.37
CA VAL A 66 7.57 4.26 5.51
C VAL A 66 8.15 5.37 4.65
N ASN A 67 8.45 6.52 5.27
CA ASN A 67 9.01 7.70 4.59
C ASN A 67 8.21 8.11 3.34
N GLY A 68 6.87 8.09 3.42
CA GLY A 68 5.96 8.47 2.35
C GLY A 68 5.54 7.32 1.43
N ARG A 69 6.15 6.14 1.54
CA ARG A 69 5.67 4.93 0.86
C ARG A 69 4.55 4.32 1.70
N ARG A 70 3.34 4.25 1.13
CA ARG A 70 2.13 3.80 1.82
C ARG A 70 1.62 2.47 1.29
N ASP A 71 1.60 1.46 2.15
CA ASP A 71 0.99 0.16 1.90
C ASP A 71 -0.28 0.03 2.77
N ASN A 72 -1.31 -0.66 2.27
CA ASN A 72 -2.61 -0.73 2.95
C ASN A 72 -3.18 -2.13 2.93
N ILE A 73 -3.77 -2.55 4.06
CA ILE A 73 -4.65 -3.72 4.13
C ILE A 73 -6.03 -3.29 4.66
N ILE A 74 -7.06 -4.04 4.28
CA ILE A 74 -8.44 -3.84 4.73
C ILE A 74 -8.92 -5.14 5.35
N ILE A 75 -9.45 -5.04 6.57
CA ILE A 75 -10.00 -6.16 7.33
C ILE A 75 -11.49 -5.87 7.58
N PRO A 76 -12.42 -6.69 7.08
CA PRO A 76 -13.84 -6.57 7.43
C PRO A 76 -14.05 -6.62 8.95
N SER A 77 -15.00 -5.85 9.48
CA SER A 77 -15.24 -5.83 10.93
C SER A 77 -15.58 -7.19 11.52
N THR A 78 -16.14 -8.09 10.70
CA THR A 78 -16.49 -9.46 11.09
C THR A 78 -15.28 -10.34 11.44
N GLY A 79 -14.07 -9.99 11.00
CA GLY A 79 -12.85 -10.75 11.28
C GLY A 79 -11.91 -10.08 12.29
N LEU A 80 -12.29 -8.95 12.89
CA LEU A 80 -11.39 -8.19 13.77
C LEU A 80 -11.08 -8.89 15.09
N GLU A 81 -12.02 -9.65 15.63
CA GLU A 81 -11.83 -10.40 16.88
C GLU A 81 -10.80 -11.53 16.70
N GLU A 82 -10.95 -12.32 15.63
CA GLU A 82 -9.99 -13.37 15.26
C GLU A 82 -8.61 -12.78 14.95
N PHE A 83 -8.57 -11.70 14.15
CA PHE A 83 -7.32 -11.01 13.83
C PHE A 83 -6.60 -10.49 15.09
N SER A 84 -7.35 -9.88 16.02
CA SER A 84 -6.81 -9.39 17.29
C SER A 84 -6.26 -10.53 18.15
N SER A 85 -6.95 -11.69 18.17
CA SER A 85 -6.52 -12.86 18.92
C SER A 85 -5.20 -13.42 18.38
N LEU A 86 -5.05 -13.49 17.06
CA LEU A 86 -3.80 -13.91 16.42
C LEU A 86 -2.64 -12.95 16.73
N VAL A 87 -2.87 -11.63 16.68
CA VAL A 87 -1.84 -10.65 17.07
C VAL A 87 -1.45 -10.83 18.54
N ALA A 88 -2.42 -11.03 19.43
CA ALA A 88 -2.15 -11.27 20.85
C ALA A 88 -1.36 -12.57 21.09
N GLU A 89 -1.60 -13.61 20.30
CA GLU A 89 -0.81 -14.84 20.31
C GLU A 89 0.64 -14.59 19.87
N MET A 90 0.84 -13.85 18.77
CA MET A 90 2.20 -13.49 18.31
C MET A 90 2.98 -12.70 19.35
N VAL A 91 2.32 -11.84 20.13
CA VAL A 91 2.96 -11.11 21.24
C VAL A 91 3.47 -12.06 22.32
N LYS A 92 2.68 -13.07 22.71
CA LYS A 92 3.12 -14.07 23.70
C LYS A 92 4.37 -14.80 23.24
N THR A 93 4.41 -15.20 21.98
CA THR A 93 5.57 -15.89 21.38
C THR A 93 6.77 -14.97 21.21
N SER A 94 6.58 -13.68 20.90
CA SER A 94 7.72 -12.75 20.75
C SER A 94 8.48 -12.48 22.04
N ASP A 95 7.80 -12.62 23.18
CA ASP A 95 8.39 -12.42 24.51
C ASP A 95 9.15 -13.66 25.01
N GLU A 96 8.94 -14.82 24.39
CA GLU A 96 9.68 -16.06 24.66
C GLU A 96 11.03 -16.03 23.91
N THR A 97 11.98 -15.24 24.41
CA THR A 97 13.37 -15.32 23.94
C THR A 97 13.97 -16.66 24.34
N GLU A 98 14.38 -17.48 23.36
CA GLU A 98 15.22 -18.66 23.62
C GLU A 98 16.41 -18.27 24.53
N PRO A 99 16.74 -19.05 25.57
CA PRO A 99 17.95 -18.80 26.35
C PRO A 99 19.13 -18.92 25.40
N LYS A 100 19.91 -17.84 25.27
CA LYS A 100 21.20 -17.88 24.57
C LYS A 100 22.02 -19.01 25.21
N LEU A 101 22.20 -20.13 24.49
CA LEU A 101 23.20 -21.13 24.89
C LEU A 101 24.55 -20.40 24.91
N THR A 102 25.08 -20.21 26.11
CA THR A 102 26.45 -19.73 26.35
C THR A 102 27.19 -20.82 27.10
#